data_AF-A0A924I6V1-F1
#
_entry.id   AF-A0A924I6V1-F1
#
_cell.length_a   1.000
_cell.length_b   1.000
_cell.length_c   1.000
_cell.angle_alpha   90.00
_cell.angle_beta   90.00
_cell.angle_gamma   90.00
#
_symmetry.space_group_name_H-M   'P 1'
#
loop_
_entity.id
_entity.type
_entity.pdbx_description
1 polymer ?
#
loop_
_entity_poly.entity_id
_entity_poly.type
_entity_poly.pdbx_seq_one_letter_code
_entity_poly.pdbx_strand_id
1 'polypeptide(L)'
;MKVSNYINFSKKLEDRELIEVLSDIKSNKYESEINSIRYAIHSEKLDQAGKIKNGLLGFTTSGTFGASRTKANIVSYSQILGLDFDDIPLKEINKIKSLINRCVYTYASFISPSGEGLKVFIKIN
;
A
#
# COMPACT_ATOMS: atom_id res chain seq x y z
N MET A 1 10.94 -7.96 9.17
CA MET A 1 10.53 -8.71 7.96
C MET A 1 10.72 -7.79 6.78
N LYS A 2 11.36 -8.27 5.71
CA LYS A 2 11.71 -7.41 4.57
C LYS A 2 10.70 -7.50 3.45
N VAL A 3 10.59 -6.43 2.67
CA VAL A 3 9.79 -6.31 1.46
C VAL A 3 10.59 -5.60 0.38
N SER A 4 10.28 -5.86 -0.89
CA SER A 4 10.93 -5.20 -2.02
C SER A 4 10.18 -3.93 -2.39
N ASN A 5 10.88 -2.80 -2.46
CA ASN A 5 10.36 -1.52 -2.90
C ASN A 5 10.55 -1.35 -4.42
N TYR A 6 9.60 -0.67 -5.04
CA TYR A 6 9.53 -0.46 -6.48
C TYR A 6 9.12 0.97 -6.81
N ILE A 7 9.58 1.45 -7.96
CA ILE A 7 9.03 2.62 -8.64
C ILE A 7 8.38 2.19 -9.95
N ASN A 8 7.28 2.85 -10.34
CA ASN A 8 6.52 2.54 -11.56
C ASN A 8 6.13 1.05 -11.65
N PHE A 9 5.90 0.40 -10.50
CA PHE A 9 5.52 -1.01 -10.33
C PHE A 9 6.45 -2.07 -10.95
N SER A 10 7.58 -1.68 -11.52
CA SER A 10 8.40 -2.54 -12.38
C SER A 10 9.87 -2.56 -11.95
N LYS A 11 10.44 -1.38 -11.67
CA LYS A 11 11.84 -1.27 -11.28
C LYS A 11 11.99 -1.45 -9.77
N LYS A 12 12.61 -2.57 -9.37
CA LYS A 12 13.03 -2.78 -7.97
C LYS A 12 14.07 -1.72 -7.61
N LEU A 13 13.91 -1.11 -6.45
CA LEU A 13 14.87 -0.17 -5.88
C LEU A 13 15.77 -0.87 -4.86
N GLU A 14 15.15 -1.47 -3.85
CA GLU A 14 15.84 -2.05 -2.69
C GLU A 14 14.90 -2.97 -1.91
N ASP A 15 15.46 -3.71 -0.95
CA ASP A 15 14.70 -4.42 0.07
C ASP A 15 14.76 -3.65 1.40
N ARG A 16 13.61 -3.37 2.00
CA ARG A 16 13.49 -2.62 3.25
C ARG A 16 12.70 -3.38 4.30
N GLU A 17 12.90 -3.03 5.57
CA GLU A 17 12.04 -3.53 6.63
C GLU A 17 10.62 -2.99 6.45
N LEU A 18 9.62 -3.88 6.49
CA LEU A 18 8.21 -3.52 6.32
C LEU A 18 7.77 -2.44 7.32
N ILE A 19 8.30 -2.48 8.56
CA ILE A 19 7.96 -1.49 9.58
C ILE A 19 8.39 -0.07 9.18
N GLU A 20 9.50 0.08 8.45
CA GLU A 20 9.95 1.39 7.97
C GLU A 20 9.07 1.90 6.84
N VAL A 21 8.67 1.02 5.91
CA VAL A 21 7.74 1.36 4.83
C VAL A 21 6.39 1.82 5.41
N LEU A 22 5.88 1.11 6.43
CA LEU A 22 4.66 1.50 7.11
C LEU A 22 4.83 2.78 7.93
N SER A 23 6.00 3.02 8.51
CA SER A 23 6.31 4.28 9.22
C SER A 23 6.32 5.47 8.26
N ASP A 24 6.92 5.30 7.07
CA ASP A 24 6.88 6.28 5.98
C ASP A 24 5.43 6.63 5.60
N ILE A 25 4.57 5.62 5.44
CA ILE A 25 3.13 5.79 5.13
C ILE A 25 2.36 6.47 6.26
N LYS A 26 2.69 6.15 7.52
CA LYS A 26 2.06 6.73 8.71
C LYS A 26 2.48 8.19 8.93
N SER A 27 3.66 8.56 8.47
CA SER A 27 4.19 9.92 8.52
C SER A 27 3.60 10.82 7.42
N ASN A 28 3.97 12.09 7.41
CA ASN A 28 3.56 13.05 6.38
C ASN A 28 4.37 12.94 5.07
N LYS A 29 5.23 11.92 4.92
CA LYS A 29 6.14 11.78 3.77
C LYS A 29 5.45 11.83 2.41
N TYR A 30 4.24 11.30 2.30
CA TYR A 30 3.48 11.25 1.05
C TYR A 30 2.28 12.22 1.03
N GLU A 31 2.16 13.10 2.01
CA GLU A 31 0.95 13.93 2.20
C GLU A 31 0.64 14.80 0.97
N SER A 32 1.67 15.39 0.36
CA SER A 32 1.52 16.25 -0.83
C SER A 32 0.97 15.48 -2.03
N GLU A 33 1.55 14.31 -2.33
CA GLU A 33 1.13 13.46 -3.43
C GLU A 33 -0.27 12.89 -3.19
N ILE A 34 -0.57 12.46 -1.97
CA ILE A 34 -1.90 11.96 -1.61
C ILE A 34 -2.97 13.04 -1.78
N ASN A 35 -2.71 14.26 -1.30
CA ASN A 35 -3.64 15.37 -1.47
C ASN A 35 -3.82 15.74 -2.95
N SER A 36 -2.74 15.69 -3.74
CA SER A 36 -2.79 15.94 -5.19
C SER A 36 -3.60 14.88 -5.95
N ILE A 37 -3.46 13.60 -5.58
CA ILE A 37 -4.26 12.50 -6.15
C ILE A 37 -5.75 12.74 -5.88
N ARG A 38 -6.12 13.00 -4.62
CA ARG A 38 -7.51 13.21 -4.21
C ARG A 38 -8.13 14.44 -4.85
N TYR A 39 -7.38 15.53 -4.94
CA TYR A 39 -7.81 16.74 -5.63
C TYR A 39 -8.08 16.49 -7.12
N ALA A 40 -7.17 15.77 -7.79
CA ALA A 40 -7.33 15.42 -9.20
C ALA A 40 -8.56 14.51 -9.43
N ILE A 41 -8.81 13.54 -8.55
CA ILE A 41 -10.02 12.70 -8.59
C ILE A 41 -11.28 13.57 -8.43
N HIS A 42 -11.32 14.44 -7.42
CA HIS A 42 -12.47 15.32 -7.18
C HIS A 42 -12.71 16.32 -8.33
N SER A 43 -11.65 16.70 -9.04
CA SER A 43 -11.70 17.57 -10.22
C SER A 43 -11.95 16.81 -11.52
N GLU A 44 -12.30 15.52 -11.47
CA GLU A 44 -12.53 14.63 -12.63
C GLU A 44 -11.30 14.47 -13.56
N LYS A 45 -10.09 14.77 -13.08
CA LYS A 45 -8.82 14.64 -13.81
C LYS A 45 -8.18 13.27 -13.57
N LEU A 46 -8.91 12.20 -13.93
CA LEU A 46 -8.51 10.82 -13.62
C LEU A 46 -7.15 10.43 -14.21
N ASP A 47 -6.83 10.90 -15.42
CA ASP A 47 -5.54 10.67 -16.07
C ASP A 47 -4.36 11.25 -15.26
N GLN A 48 -4.54 12.46 -14.73
CA GLN A 48 -3.56 13.12 -13.89
C GLN A 48 -3.43 12.39 -12.54
N ALA A 49 -4.55 12.00 -11.93
CA ALA A 49 -4.56 11.22 -10.69
C ALA A 49 -3.80 9.90 -10.87
N GLY A 50 -4.01 9.20 -11.99
CA GLY A 50 -3.30 7.97 -12.34
C GLY A 50 -1.80 8.17 -12.48
N LYS A 51 -1.36 9.24 -13.16
CA LYS A 51 0.07 9.58 -13.30
C LYS A 51 0.75 9.84 -11.96
N ILE A 52 0.12 10.62 -11.07
CA ILE A 52 0.66 10.89 -9.73
C ILE A 52 0.72 9.60 -8.91
N LYS A 53 -0.37 8.81 -8.91
CA LYS A 53 -0.45 7.52 -8.21
C LYS A 53 0.63 6.55 -8.67
N ASN A 54 0.94 6.50 -9.97
CA ASN A 54 1.96 5.63 -10.53
C ASN A 54 3.40 6.04 -10.14
N GLY A 55 3.60 7.31 -9.78
CA GLY A 55 4.87 7.83 -9.29
C GLY A 55 5.15 7.51 -7.81
N LEU A 56 4.14 7.07 -7.05
CA LEU A 56 4.34 6.62 -5.67
C LEU A 56 5.23 5.38 -5.62
N LEU A 57 5.98 5.24 -4.53
CA LEU A 57 6.70 4.00 -4.26
C LEU A 57 5.72 2.87 -3.97
N GLY A 58 5.84 1.78 -4.71
CA GLY A 58 5.16 0.52 -4.43
C GLY A 58 6.06 -0.39 -3.59
N PHE A 59 5.46 -1.35 -2.90
CA PHE A 59 6.18 -2.41 -2.21
C PHE A 59 5.45 -3.74 -2.33
N THR A 60 6.18 -4.85 -2.25
CA THR A 60 5.59 -6.18 -2.17
C THR A 60 5.09 -6.44 -0.76
N THR A 61 3.95 -7.10 -0.61
CA THR A 61 3.41 -7.41 0.73
C THR A 61 3.99 -8.71 1.28
N SER A 62 4.19 -9.71 0.41
CA SER A 62 4.42 -11.11 0.79
C SER A 62 5.87 -11.52 0.91
N GLY A 63 6.83 -10.71 0.48
CA GLY A 63 8.21 -11.19 0.37
C GLY A 63 9.16 -10.19 -0.24
N THR A 64 10.43 -10.59 -0.30
CA THR A 64 11.41 -9.98 -1.20
C THR A 64 11.52 -10.78 -2.49
N PHE A 65 11.86 -10.09 -3.57
CA PHE A 65 11.94 -10.67 -4.92
C PHE A 65 13.27 -10.33 -5.57
N GLY A 66 13.80 -11.27 -6.36
CA GLY A 66 15.04 -11.12 -7.11
C GLY A 66 14.84 -10.36 -8.41
N ALA A 67 15.08 -11.02 -9.54
CA ALA A 67 15.08 -10.39 -10.87
C ALA A 67 13.70 -9.85 -11.29
N SER A 68 12.60 -10.42 -10.80
CA SER A 68 11.25 -9.96 -11.11
C SER A 68 10.26 -10.24 -9.98
N ARG A 69 9.12 -9.54 -9.97
CA ARG A 69 8.03 -9.77 -9.02
C ARG A 69 7.15 -10.96 -9.45
N THR A 70 7.76 -12.13 -9.57
CA THR A 70 7.09 -13.38 -9.97
C THR A 70 7.36 -14.47 -8.95
N LYS A 71 6.48 -15.49 -8.88
CA LYS A 71 6.61 -16.61 -7.93
C LYS A 71 7.96 -17.31 -8.03
N ALA A 72 8.50 -17.45 -9.24
CA ALA A 72 9.80 -18.08 -9.50
C ALA A 72 11.00 -17.28 -8.95
N ASN A 73 10.80 -15.99 -8.64
CA ASN A 73 11.86 -15.08 -8.18
C ASN A 73 11.65 -14.63 -6.73
N ILE A 74 10.84 -15.34 -5.92
CA ILE A 74 10.73 -15.07 -4.48
C ILE A 74 12.07 -15.43 -3.82
N VAL A 75 12.62 -14.49 -3.04
CA VAL A 75 13.87 -14.67 -2.29
C VAL A 75 13.57 -14.98 -0.82
N SER A 76 12.59 -14.28 -0.24
CA SER A 76 12.14 -14.53 1.13
C SER A 76 10.64 -14.30 1.26
N TYR A 77 10.00 -15.06 2.15
CA TYR A 77 8.59 -14.88 2.47
C TYR A 77 8.45 -14.05 3.76
N SER A 78 7.72 -12.94 3.69
CA SER A 78 7.54 -12.01 4.81
C SER A 78 6.47 -12.46 5.80
N GLN A 79 5.72 -13.53 5.50
CA GLN A 79 4.58 -14.00 6.29
C GLN A 79 3.49 -12.94 6.48
N ILE A 80 3.31 -12.11 5.45
CA ILE A 80 2.29 -11.08 5.39
C ILE A 80 1.39 -11.35 4.20
N LEU A 81 0.10 -11.45 4.46
CA LEU A 81 -0.96 -11.44 3.47
C LEU A 81 -1.45 -10.00 3.29
N GLY A 82 -1.30 -9.47 2.08
CA GLY A 82 -1.88 -8.18 1.70
C GLY A 82 -3.29 -8.36 1.14
N LEU A 83 -4.25 -7.62 1.68
CA LEU A 83 -5.62 -7.53 1.19
C LEU A 83 -5.87 -6.12 0.68
N ASP A 84 -6.49 -6.02 -0.49
CA ASP A 84 -6.87 -4.76 -1.13
C ASP A 84 -8.39 -4.70 -1.19
N PHE A 85 -8.97 -3.68 -0.56
CA PHE A 85 -10.40 -3.42 -0.59
C PHE A 85 -10.63 -2.10 -1.32
N ASP A 86 -11.34 -2.15 -2.44
CA ASP A 86 -11.70 -0.98 -3.23
C ASP A 86 -13.16 -0.59 -3.03
N ASP A 87 -13.53 0.59 -3.52
CA ASP A 87 -14.91 1.11 -3.59
C ASP A 87 -15.68 1.10 -2.25
N ILE A 88 -14.97 1.38 -1.15
CA ILE A 88 -15.55 1.50 0.18
C ILE A 88 -16.28 2.85 0.29
N PRO A 89 -17.57 2.88 0.66
CA PRO A 89 -18.28 4.13 0.88
C PRO A 89 -17.56 5.01 1.92
N LEU A 90 -17.33 6.29 1.60
CA LEU A 90 -16.59 7.23 2.46
C LEU A 90 -17.15 7.33 3.88
N LYS A 91 -18.47 7.20 4.04
CA LYS A 91 -19.16 7.21 5.34
C LYS A 91 -18.82 5.98 6.21
N GLU A 92 -18.34 4.89 5.61
CA GLU A 92 -18.07 3.62 6.27
C GLU A 92 -16.58 3.34 6.47
N ILE A 93 -15.70 3.99 5.70
CA ILE A 93 -14.28 3.66 5.66
C ILE A 93 -13.59 3.69 7.03
N ASN A 94 -13.91 4.69 7.86
CA ASN A 94 -13.34 4.80 9.21
C ASN A 94 -13.89 3.72 10.16
N LYS A 95 -15.17 3.37 10.03
CA LYS A 95 -15.79 2.27 10.80
C LYS A 95 -15.16 0.93 10.42
N ILE A 96 -15.01 0.67 9.13
CA ILE A 96 -14.40 -0.57 8.61
C ILE A 96 -12.93 -0.67 9.03
N LYS A 97 -12.15 0.41 8.88
CA LYS A 97 -10.77 0.49 9.39
C LYS A 97 -10.68 0.18 10.88
N SER A 98 -11.57 0.74 11.69
CA SER A 98 -11.64 0.46 13.14
C SER A 98 -11.97 -0.99 13.46
N LEU A 99 -12.86 -1.64 12.69
CA LEU A 99 -13.17 -3.05 12.85
C LEU A 99 -11.97 -3.93 12.47
N ILE A 100 -11.33 -3.63 11.35
CA ILE A 100 -10.15 -4.37 10.87
C ILE A 100 -8.99 -4.25 11.86
N ASN A 101 -8.72 -3.06 12.40
CA ASN A 101 -7.66 -2.88 13.39
C ASN A 101 -7.93 -3.56 14.76
N ARG A 102 -9.16 -4.05 15.00
CA ARG A 102 -9.49 -4.87 16.18
C ARG A 102 -9.26 -6.36 15.94
N CYS A 103 -9.06 -6.78 14.70
CA CYS A 103 -8.72 -8.16 14.39
C CYS A 103 -7.30 -8.47 14.88
N VAL A 104 -7.15 -9.53 15.68
CA VAL A 104 -5.87 -9.92 16.29
C VAL A 104 -4.79 -10.28 15.26
N TYR A 105 -5.18 -10.60 14.04
CA TYR A 105 -4.26 -10.94 12.95
C TYR A 105 -3.83 -9.73 12.11
N THR A 106 -4.49 -8.58 12.28
CA THR A 106 -4.14 -7.36 11.54
C THR A 106 -2.84 -6.78 12.06
N TYR A 107 -1.82 -6.83 11.21
CA TYR A 107 -0.52 -6.23 11.45
C TYR A 107 -0.55 -4.72 11.20
N ALA A 108 -1.17 -4.29 10.10
CA ALA A 108 -1.34 -2.89 9.75
C ALA A 108 -2.53 -2.67 8.81
N SER A 109 -3.05 -1.45 8.78
CA SER A 109 -3.97 -1.01 7.72
C SER A 109 -3.84 0.50 7.45
N PHE A 110 -4.13 0.90 6.21
CA PHE A 110 -4.22 2.31 5.84
C PHE A 110 -5.21 2.55 4.71
N ILE A 111 -5.76 3.76 4.65
CA ILE A 111 -6.67 4.19 3.59
C ILE A 111 -5.85 4.35 2.31
N SER A 112 -6.32 3.77 1.21
CA SER A 112 -5.64 3.79 -0.09
C SER A 112 -5.41 5.23 -0.60
N PRO A 113 -4.49 5.44 -1.56
CA PRO A 113 -4.20 6.78 -2.06
C PRO A 113 -5.41 7.57 -2.56
N SER A 114 -6.40 6.91 -3.19
CA SER A 114 -7.63 7.56 -3.65
C SER A 114 -8.54 8.04 -2.53
N GLY A 115 -8.41 7.48 -1.32
CA GLY A 115 -9.30 7.78 -0.19
C GLY A 115 -10.54 6.87 -0.11
N GLU A 116 -10.73 5.98 -1.07
CA GLU A 116 -11.96 5.18 -1.23
C GLU A 116 -11.72 3.67 -1.07
N GLY A 117 -10.52 3.30 -0.61
CA GLY A 117 -10.18 1.90 -0.37
C GLY A 117 -9.36 1.73 0.90
N LEU A 118 -9.14 0.48 1.28
CA LEU A 118 -8.36 0.12 2.45
C LEU A 118 -7.36 -0.97 2.09
N LYS A 119 -6.08 -0.73 2.39
CA LYS A 119 -5.03 -1.74 2.33
C LYS A 119 -4.83 -2.34 3.70
N VAL A 120 -4.86 -3.66 3.80
CA VAL A 120 -4.78 -4.42 5.05
C VAL A 120 -3.67 -5.45 4.96
N PHE A 121 -2.89 -5.56 6.02
CA PHE A 121 -1.76 -6.47 6.12
C PHE A 121 -2.01 -7.41 7.29
N ILE A 122 -2.15 -8.69 6.99
CA ILE A 122 -2.42 -9.74 7.96
C ILE A 122 -1.14 -10.54 8.17
N LYS A 123 -0.72 -10.69 9.43
CA LYS A 123 0.39 -11.58 9.77
C LYS A 123 -0.11 -13.01 9.83
N ILE A 124 0.54 -13.90 9.11
CA ILE A 124 0.25 -15.34 9.12
C ILE A 124 1.45 -16.10 9.68
N ASN A 125 1.23 -17.33 10.17
CA ASN A 125 2.28 -18.19 10.75
C ASN A 125 2.93 -19.07 9.69
#